data_AF-A0A3D4UQI5-F1
#
_entry.id   AF-A0A3D4UQI5-F1
#
_cell.length_a   1.000
_cell.length_b   1.000
_cell.length_c   1.000
_cell.angle_alpha   90.00
_cell.angle_beta   90.00
_cell.angle_gamma   90.00
#
_symmetry.space_group_name_H-M   'P 1'
#
loop_
_entity.id
_entity.type
_entity.pdbx_description
1 polymer ?
#
loop_
_entity_poly.entity_id
_entity_poly.type
_entity_poly.pdbx_seq_one_letter_code
_entity_poly.pdbx_strand_id
1 'polypeptide(L)' 'MGVVPLFAPEVDNTYHEPLIEGVHFLRVNDPSEVKQVINSIDEKRWERMVRSGQEWYDRNASPAGSFLVTKRILESL' A
#
# COMPACT_ATOMS: atom_id res chain seq x y z
N MET A 1 -5.29 4.95 -6.93
CA MET A 1 -4.11 5.41 -6.16
C MET A 1 -3.15 6.16 -7.07
N GLY A 2 -2.42 7.16 -6.58
CA GLY A 2 -1.45 7.93 -7.39
C GLY A 2 -0.29 8.52 -6.59
N VAL A 3 -0.16 8.14 -5.31
CA VAL A 3 0.86 8.61 -4.37
C VAL A 3 1.28 7.45 -3.49
N VAL A 4 2.47 7.53 -2.87
CA VAL A 4 2.91 6.59 -1.83
C VAL A 4 2.38 7.06 -0.48
N PRO A 5 1.53 6.28 0.21
CA PRO A 5 1.03 6.64 1.54
C PRO A 5 2.15 6.63 2.59
N LEU A 6 2.07 7.58 3.53
CA LEU A 6 2.81 7.54 4.79
C LEU A 6 1.86 7.09 5.89
N PHE A 7 2.11 5.93 6.46
CA PHE A 7 1.32 5.37 7.55
C PHE A 7 1.86 5.88 8.88
N ALA A 8 0.98 6.46 9.68
CA ALA A 8 1.23 6.68 11.10
C ALA A 8 1.16 5.33 11.86
N PRO A 9 1.70 5.24 13.09
CA PRO A 9 1.75 3.97 13.85
C PRO A 9 0.38 3.29 14.01
N GLU A 10 -0.67 4.09 14.17
CA GLU A 10 -2.05 3.67 14.38
C GLU A 10 -2.75 3.14 13.12
N VAL A 11 -2.17 3.32 11.94
CA VAL A 11 -2.77 2.82 10.70
C VAL A 11 -2.59 1.30 10.63
N ASP A 12 -3.71 0.60 10.72
CA ASP A 12 -3.80 -0.83 10.43
C ASP A 12 -3.94 -1.08 8.93
N ASN A 13 -3.42 -2.21 8.47
CA ASN A 13 -3.50 -2.65 7.09
C ASN A 13 -3.89 -4.12 6.96
N THR A 14 -4.70 -4.61 7.90
CA THR A 14 -5.17 -6.00 7.94
C THR A 14 -6.20 -6.25 6.83
N TYR A 15 -5.69 -6.46 5.62
CA TYR A 15 -6.42 -6.96 4.46
C TYR A 15 -6.11 -8.44 4.25
N HIS A 16 -6.99 -9.15 3.54
CA HIS A 16 -6.72 -10.54 3.15
C HIS A 16 -5.39 -10.68 2.37
N GLU A 17 -5.08 -9.72 1.50
CA GLU A 17 -3.74 -9.50 0.95
C GLU A 17 -3.22 -8.16 1.51
N PRO A 18 -2.40 -8.14 2.56
CA PRO A 18 -1.97 -6.91 3.22
C PRO A 18 -1.03 -6.08 2.33
N LEU A 19 -0.99 -4.77 2.60
CA LEU A 19 0.03 -3.91 2.00
C LEU A 19 1.42 -4.20 2.62
N ILE A 20 2.49 -4.03 1.86
CA ILE A 20 3.86 -4.32 2.31
C ILE A 20 4.64 -3.01 2.44
N GLU A 21 5.27 -2.79 3.59
CA GLU A 21 6.10 -1.61 3.85
C GLU A 21 7.31 -1.57 2.92
N GLY A 22 7.62 -0.39 2.38
CA GLY A 22 8.70 -0.20 1.40
C GLY A 22 8.35 -0.67 -0.02
N VAL A 23 7.18 -1.28 -0.22
CA VAL A 23 6.64 -1.67 -1.53
C VAL A 23 5.38 -0.87 -1.87
N HIS A 24 4.41 -0.79 -0.96
CA HIS A 24 3.14 -0.09 -1.20
C HIS A 24 2.99 1.20 -0.39
N PHE A 25 3.64 1.28 0.79
CA PHE A 25 3.58 2.41 1.70
C PHE A 25 4.89 2.56 2.48
N LEU A 26 5.03 3.64 3.24
CA LEU A 26 6.11 3.85 4.21
C LEU A 26 5.51 4.13 5.59
N ARG A 27 6.17 3.70 6.67
CA ARG A 27 5.75 4.04 8.03
C ARG A 27 6.56 5.22 8.56
N VAL A 28 5.88 6.11 9.27
CA VAL A 28 6.45 7.29 9.94
C VAL A 28 5.91 7.29 11.36
N ASN A 29 6.80 7.29 12.36
CA ASN A 29 6.38 7.22 13.77
C ASN A 29 6.16 8.60 14.37
N ASP A 30 6.85 9.61 13.86
CA ASP A 30 6.71 11.00 14.27
C ASP A 30 6.69 11.95 13.06
N PRO A 31 5.87 13.02 13.06
CA PRO A 31 5.82 13.97 11.94
C PRO A 31 7.17 14.59 11.53
N SER A 32 8.14 14.68 12.44
CA SER A 32 9.48 15.19 12.15
C SER A 32 10.29 14.30 11.19
N GLU A 33 9.98 13.00 11.12
CA GLU A 33 10.69 12.03 10.28
C GLU A 33 10.26 12.12 8.79
N VAL A 34 9.13 12.76 8.48
CA VAL A 34 8.53 12.79 7.13
C VAL A 34 9.54 13.22 6.07
N LYS A 35 10.25 14.33 6.30
CA LYS A 35 11.24 14.85 5.34
C LYS A 35 12.41 13.89 5.14
N GLN A 36 12.89 13.27 6.22
CA GLN A 36 13.98 12.30 6.15
C GLN A 36 13.57 11.07 5.35
N VAL A 37 12.37 10.53 5.62
CA VAL A 37 11.85 9.33 4.94
C VAL A 37 11.67 9.60 3.44
N ILE A 38 11.03 10.72 3.06
CA ILE A 38 10.84 11.07 1.65
C ILE A 38 12.18 11.24 0.93
N ASN A 39 13.14 11.95 1.54
CA ASN A 39 14.45 12.19 0.93
C ASN A 39 15.35 10.94 0.85
N SER A 40 15.04 9.89 1.61
CA SER A 40 15.80 8.63 1.60
C SER A 40 15.51 7.75 0.38
N ILE A 41 14.48 8.10 -0.41
CA ILE A 41 13.98 7.30 -1.53
C ILE A 41 14.28 8.01 -2.84
N ASP A 42 14.94 7.33 -3.76
CA ASP A 42 15.14 7.83 -5.11
C ASP A 42 13.84 7.76 -5.94
N GLU A 43 13.76 8.61 -6.96
CA GLU A 43 12.61 8.71 -7.86
C GLU A 43 12.20 7.38 -8.47
N LYS A 44 13.15 6.57 -8.95
CA LYS A 44 12.83 5.27 -9.58
C LYS A 44 12.21 4.31 -8.57
N ARG A 45 12.69 4.33 -7.32
CA ARG A 45 12.08 3.54 -6.25
C ARG A 45 10.69 4.05 -5.91
N TRP A 46 10.50 5.37 -5.85
CA TRP A 46 9.18 5.98 -5.62
C TRP A 46 8.17 5.58 -6.70
N GLU A 47 8.54 5.66 -7.98
CA GLU A 47 7.70 5.24 -9.11
C GLU A 47 7.31 3.76 -9.02
N ARG A 48 8.25 2.88 -8.64
CA ARG A 48 7.95 1.46 -8.41
C ARG A 48 6.91 1.30 -7.30
N MET A 49 7.04 2.04 -6.20
CA MET A 49 6.09 1.95 -5.10
C MET A 49 4.69 2.44 -5.50
N VAL A 50 4.59 3.53 -6.25
CA VAL A 50 3.31 4.03 -6.79
C VAL A 50 2.63 2.98 -7.65
N ARG A 51 3.38 2.37 -8.59
CA ARG A 51 2.85 1.32 -9.47
C ARG A 51 2.41 0.09 -8.67
N SER A 52 3.25 -0.40 -7.75
CA SER A 52 2.89 -1.56 -6.91
C SER A 52 1.64 -1.30 -6.07
N GLY A 53 1.49 -0.08 -5.54
CA GLY A 53 0.27 0.33 -4.83
C GLY A 53 -0.97 0.38 -5.73
N GLN A 54 -0.84 0.87 -6.97
CA GLN A 54 -1.93 0.84 -7.96
C GLN A 54 -2.35 -0.59 -8.30
N GLU A 55 -1.39 -1.46 -8.59
CA GLU A 55 -1.65 -2.86 -8.90
C GLU A 55 -2.31 -3.58 -7.71
N TRP A 56 -1.87 -3.31 -6.47
CA TRP A 56 -2.53 -3.84 -5.28
C TRP A 56 -3.97 -3.34 -5.16
N TYR A 57 -4.22 -2.04 -5.37
CA TYR A 57 -5.57 -1.47 -5.34
C TYR A 57 -6.47 -2.12 -6.38
N ASP A 58 -6.00 -2.27 -7.61
CA ASP A 58 -6.78 -2.84 -8.70
C ASP A 58 -7.20 -4.28 -8.38
N ARG A 59 -6.30 -5.09 -7.82
CA ARG A 59 -6.57 -6.47 -7.42
C ARG A 59 -7.43 -6.61 -6.18
N ASN A 60 -7.31 -5.71 -5.20
CA ASN A 60 -7.86 -5.94 -3.84
C ASN A 60 -8.97 -4.99 -3.43
N ALA A 61 -8.96 -3.73 -3.89
CA ALA A 61 -9.80 -2.66 -3.34
C ALA A 61 -10.63 -1.91 -4.40
N SER A 62 -10.31 -2.05 -5.69
CA SER A 62 -11.18 -1.57 -6.77
C SER A 62 -12.54 -2.29 -6.73
N PRO A 63 -13.61 -1.73 -7.36
CA PRO A 63 -14.91 -2.41 -7.38
C PRO A 63 -14.84 -3.85 -7.91
N ALA A 64 -14.06 -4.07 -8.97
CA ALA A 64 -13.84 -5.40 -9.53
C ALA A 64 -12.93 -6.25 -8.63
N GLY A 65 -11.82 -5.68 -8.13
CA GLY A 65 -10.86 -6.36 -7.28
C GLY A 65 -11.49 -6.88 -5.99
N SER A 66 -12.23 -6.03 -5.28
CA SER A 66 -12.96 -6.37 -4.06
C SER A 66 -13.94 -7.53 -4.27
N PHE A 67 -14.71 -7.49 -5.37
CA PHE A 67 -15.62 -8.59 -5.73
C PHE A 67 -14.88 -9.90 -6.00
N LEU A 68 -13.82 -9.85 -6.81
CA LEU A 68 -13.05 -11.04 -7.19
C LEU A 68 -12.28 -11.66 -6.02
N VAL A 69 -11.70 -10.83 -5.14
CA VAL A 69 -11.06 -11.31 -3.91
C VAL A 69 -12.08 -11.98 -3.00
N THR A 70 -13.25 -11.36 -2.80
CA THR A 70 -14.32 -11.93 -1.98
C THR A 70 -14.74 -13.30 -2.53
N LYS A 71 -14.93 -13.40 -3.85
CA LYS A 71 -15.25 -14.66 -4.52
C LYS A 71 -14.17 -15.72 -4.29
N ARG A 72 -12.90 -15.37 -4.51
CA ARG A 72 -11.75 -16.27 -4.29
C ARG A 72 -11.67 -16.77 -2.85
N ILE A 73 -11.92 -15.89 -1.87
CA ILE A 73 -11.93 -16.28 -0.45
C ILE A 73 -13.00 -17.33 -0.22
N LEU A 74 -14.24 -17.10 -0.67
CA LEU A 74 -15.35 -18.03 -0.50
C LEU A 74 -15.12 -19.38 -1.19
N GLU A 75 -14.42 -19.38 -2.34
CA GLU A 75 -14.05 -20.61 -3.06
C GLU A 75 -12.92 -21.40 -2.37
N SER A 76 -12.20 -20.79 -1.43
CA SER A 76 -11.10 -21.39 -0.68
C SER A 76 -11.46 -21.85 0.74
N LEU A 77 -12.71 -21.63 1.15
CA LEU A 77 -13.29 -22.13 2.40
C LEU A 77 -13.79 -23.57 2.24
#